data_AF-A0A1X6MKN3-F1
#
_entry.id   AF-A0A1X6MKN3-F1
#
_cell.length_a   1.000
_cell.length_b   1.000
_cell.length_c   1.000
_cell.angle_alpha   90.00
_cell.angle_beta   90.00
_cell.angle_gamma   90.00
#
_symmetry.space_group_name_H-M   'P 1'
#
loop_
_entity.id
_entity.type
_entity.pdbx_description
1 polymer ?
#
loop_
_entity_poly.entity_id
_entity_poly.type
_entity_poly.pdbx_seq_one_letter_code
_entity_poly.pdbx_strand_id
1 'polypeptide(L)'
;MDAVTRRLLVLASLGVRLLKYTACLVFLVNLRSWPLSWHLRVFSPLIALRLRLHLLRLRLLFKPRHVKQRAKAQWLAALSPVGKSPFDVTVAWKGWASPDDCDYNLHLSNSCYAKSLDSARLAHVLKCFPTFFRAGGWMPLGGTHYTFLREIPILARYEIRVRIVSWDNKWLFLVAHYVTKSKRSKTQKRAAKQPVAEHRLPPTPPEHDTRAQQAPVPLLHTPATATPQPAHATPDARCGSVR
;
A
#
# COMPACT_ATOMS: atom_id res chain seq x y z
N MET A 1 24.26 51.64 30.43
CA MET A 1 23.24 50.59 30.23
C MET A 1 23.17 49.78 31.51
N ASP A 2 22.00 49.75 32.13
CA ASP A 2 21.87 49.17 33.46
C ASP A 2 21.83 47.65 33.41
N ALA A 3 22.19 47.00 34.51
CA ALA A 3 22.27 45.53 34.62
C ALA A 3 20.93 44.86 34.23
N VAL A 4 19.81 45.53 34.47
CA VAL A 4 18.46 45.11 34.06
C VAL A 4 18.34 45.09 32.54
N THR A 5 18.73 46.17 31.86
CA THR A 5 18.69 46.26 30.38
C THR A 5 19.58 45.20 29.73
N ARG A 6 20.76 44.93 30.31
CA ARG A 6 21.67 43.88 29.82
C ARG A 6 21.06 42.48 29.98
N ARG A 7 20.43 42.19 31.13
CA ARG A 7 19.72 40.92 31.37
C ARG A 7 18.53 40.74 30.43
N LEU A 8 17.74 41.80 30.20
CA LEU A 8 16.62 41.78 29.26
C LEU A 8 17.07 41.51 27.81
N LEU A 9 18.16 42.12 27.37
CA LEU A 9 18.72 41.86 26.04
C LEU A 9 19.25 40.43 25.88
N VAL A 10 19.91 39.89 26.91
CA VAL A 10 20.37 38.50 26.91
C VAL A 10 19.17 37.54 26.84
N LEU A 11 18.14 37.75 27.66
CA LEU A 11 16.91 36.95 27.63
C LEU A 11 16.18 37.05 26.29
N ALA A 12 16.08 38.24 25.71
CA ALA A 12 15.49 38.44 24.38
C ALA A 12 16.29 37.69 23.30
N SER A 13 17.62 37.78 23.32
CA SER A 13 18.49 37.07 22.38
C SER A 13 18.39 35.54 22.53
N LEU A 14 18.23 35.04 23.76
CA LEU A 14 18.03 33.62 24.04
C LEU A 14 16.66 33.16 23.54
N GLY A 15 15.62 33.97 23.74
CA GLY A 15 14.27 33.72 23.22
C GLY A 15 14.23 33.63 21.70
N VAL A 16 14.91 34.56 21.00
CA VAL A 16 15.03 34.51 19.53
C VAL A 16 15.79 33.27 19.06
N ARG A 17 16.89 32.89 19.74
CA ARG A 17 17.62 31.66 19.42
C ARG A 17 16.76 30.42 19.63
N LEU A 18 16.04 30.33 20.75
CA LEU A 18 15.13 29.23 21.05
C LEU A 18 14.06 29.11 19.98
N LEU A 19 13.39 30.22 19.65
CA LEU A 19 12.36 30.25 18.60
C LEU A 19 12.91 29.82 17.23
N LYS A 20 14.13 30.28 16.88
CA LYS A 20 14.80 29.87 15.65
C LYS A 20 15.03 28.36 15.60
N TYR A 21 15.53 27.77 16.68
CA TYR A 21 15.82 26.33 16.73
C TYR A 21 14.56 25.49 16.82
N THR A 22 13.52 25.92 17.54
CA THR A 22 12.23 25.23 17.57
C THR A 22 11.54 25.27 16.21
N ALA A 23 11.57 26.41 15.52
CA ALA A 23 11.05 26.52 14.15
C ALA A 23 11.81 25.58 13.19
N CYS A 24 13.14 25.52 13.29
CA CYS A 24 13.96 24.59 12.51
C CYS A 24 13.63 23.13 12.83
N LEU A 25 13.43 22.79 14.11
CA LEU A 25 13.06 21.43 14.51
C LEU A 25 11.68 21.02 13.96
N VAL A 26 10.67 21.89 14.11
CA VAL A 26 9.31 21.65 13.59
C VAL A 26 9.35 21.45 12.07
N PHE A 27 10.14 22.27 11.36
CA PHE A 27 10.37 22.13 9.93
C PHE A 27 10.94 20.75 9.58
N LEU A 28 12.00 20.32 10.26
CA LEU A 28 12.70 19.06 9.97
C LEU A 28 11.81 17.84 10.28
N VAL A 29 11.09 17.87 11.40
CA VAL A 29 10.17 16.80 11.80
C VAL A 29 9.04 16.63 10.78
N ASN A 30 8.53 17.73 10.23
CA ASN A 30 7.40 17.72 9.30
C ASN A 30 7.79 17.65 7.82
N LEU A 31 9.08 17.53 7.48
CA LEU A 31 9.58 17.60 6.10
C LEU A 31 8.85 16.65 5.13
N ARG A 32 8.39 15.50 5.62
CA ARG A 32 7.64 14.49 4.84
C ARG A 32 6.17 14.82 4.58
N SER A 33 5.64 15.84 5.24
CA SER A 33 4.27 16.33 5.07
C SER A 33 4.22 17.69 4.33
N TRP A 34 5.34 18.12 3.77
CA TRP A 34 5.43 19.31 2.95
C TRP A 34 4.65 19.20 1.64
N PRO A 35 4.24 20.34 1.04
CA PRO A 35 3.68 20.36 -0.31
C PRO A 35 4.56 19.58 -1.29
N LEU A 36 3.94 18.90 -2.25
CA LEU A 36 4.59 18.06 -3.27
C LEU A 36 5.33 16.80 -2.76
N SER A 37 5.59 16.66 -1.46
CA SER A 37 6.25 15.46 -0.89
C SER A 37 5.50 14.16 -1.22
N TRP A 38 4.17 14.20 -1.18
CA TRP A 38 3.31 13.07 -1.56
C TRP A 38 3.49 12.72 -3.04
N HIS A 39 3.48 13.71 -3.93
CA HIS A 39 3.64 13.52 -5.38
C HIS A 39 4.98 12.85 -5.68
N LEU A 40 6.06 13.35 -5.09
CA LEU A 40 7.40 12.78 -5.29
C LEU A 40 7.48 11.32 -4.80
N ARG A 41 6.89 11.01 -3.64
CA ARG A 41 6.87 9.65 -3.09
C ARG A 41 6.04 8.69 -3.94
N VAL A 42 4.82 9.09 -4.27
CA VAL A 42 3.87 8.26 -5.02
C VAL A 42 4.37 8.06 -6.44
N PHE A 43 4.77 9.12 -7.14
CA PHE A 43 5.21 9.05 -8.53
C PHE A 43 6.67 8.64 -8.73
N SER A 44 7.47 8.49 -7.67
CA SER A 44 8.86 8.01 -7.75
C SER A 44 9.06 6.79 -8.69
N PRO A 45 8.30 5.68 -8.60
CA PRO A 45 8.45 4.55 -9.51
C PRO A 45 8.13 4.92 -10.97
N LEU A 46 7.16 5.80 -11.22
CA LEU A 46 6.81 6.28 -12.56
C LEU A 46 7.92 7.16 -13.14
N ILE A 47 8.44 8.09 -12.34
CA ILE A 47 9.56 8.97 -12.69
C ILE A 47 10.78 8.12 -13.01
N ALA A 48 11.11 7.14 -12.16
CA ALA A 48 12.22 6.22 -12.38
C ALA A 48 12.07 5.42 -13.69
N LEU A 49 10.87 4.92 -14.00
CA LEU A 49 10.60 4.22 -15.25
C LEU A 49 10.76 5.14 -16.48
N ARG A 50 10.27 6.38 -16.40
CA ARG A 50 10.44 7.39 -17.46
C ARG A 50 11.91 7.74 -17.67
N LEU A 51 12.65 7.98 -16.60
CA LEU A 51 14.09 8.27 -16.67
C LEU A 51 14.85 7.11 -17.32
N ARG A 52 14.57 5.86 -16.95
CA ARG A 52 15.18 4.67 -17.59
C ARG A 52 14.90 4.62 -19.09
N LEU A 53 13.68 4.95 -19.51
CA LEU A 53 13.32 5.03 -20.92
C LEU A 53 14.05 6.16 -21.65
N HIS A 54 14.16 7.34 -21.04
CA HIS A 54 14.91 8.45 -21.61
C HIS A 54 16.40 8.12 -21.75
N LEU A 55 17.01 7.51 -20.74
CA LEU A 55 18.38 7.02 -20.80
C LEU A 55 18.59 5.99 -21.92
N LEU A 56 17.65 5.05 -22.10
CA LEU A 56 17.70 4.11 -23.21
C LEU A 56 17.65 4.83 -24.56
N ARG A 57 16.77 5.83 -24.72
CA ARG A 57 16.66 6.62 -25.95
C ARG A 57 17.94 7.40 -26.24
N LEU A 58 18.54 8.02 -25.22
CA LEU A 58 19.80 8.74 -25.33
C LEU A 58 20.94 7.81 -25.76
N ARG A 59 21.05 6.62 -25.16
CA ARG A 59 22.05 5.60 -25.55
C ARG A 59 21.90 5.14 -27.00
N LEU A 60 20.69 5.21 -27.56
CA LEU A 60 20.40 4.76 -28.91
C LEU A 60 20.34 5.90 -29.93
N LEU A 61 20.64 7.14 -29.55
CA LEU A 61 20.35 8.35 -30.35
C LEU A 61 20.86 8.26 -31.80
N PHE A 62 22.10 7.82 -32.00
CA PHE A 62 22.76 7.70 -33.31
C PHE A 62 22.67 6.31 -33.95
N LYS A 63 21.88 5.39 -33.39
CA LYS A 63 21.71 4.03 -33.96
C LYS A 63 20.64 4.01 -35.06
N PRO A 64 20.72 3.08 -36.03
CA PRO A 64 19.71 2.93 -37.07
C PRO A 64 18.34 2.51 -36.50
N ARG A 65 17.26 2.78 -37.26
CA ARG A 65 15.87 2.60 -36.79
C ARG A 65 15.55 1.17 -36.33
N HIS A 66 16.03 0.15 -37.04
CA HIS A 66 15.79 -1.25 -36.70
C HIS A 66 16.45 -1.64 -35.35
N VAL A 67 17.66 -1.14 -35.06
CA VAL A 67 18.33 -1.35 -33.76
C VAL A 67 17.54 -0.68 -32.64
N LYS A 68 17.07 0.56 -32.85
CA LYS A 68 16.22 1.28 -31.90
C LYS A 68 14.95 0.50 -31.57
N GLN A 69 14.28 -0.03 -32.58
CA GLN A 69 13.05 -0.81 -32.43
C GLN A 69 13.31 -2.12 -31.67
N ARG A 70 14.35 -2.87 -32.05
CA ARG A 70 14.73 -4.12 -31.37
C ARG A 70 15.09 -3.90 -29.91
N ALA A 71 15.93 -2.90 -29.61
CA ALA A 71 16.33 -2.58 -28.24
C ALA A 71 15.14 -2.14 -27.38
N LYS A 72 14.21 -1.35 -27.95
CA LYS A 72 12.97 -0.95 -27.25
C LYS A 72 12.07 -2.17 -27.00
N ALA A 73 11.92 -3.07 -27.96
CA ALA A 73 11.13 -4.28 -27.81
C ALA A 73 11.72 -5.19 -26.72
N GLN A 74 13.03 -5.42 -26.73
CA GLN A 74 13.73 -6.18 -25.69
C GLN A 74 13.59 -5.55 -24.30
N TRP A 75 13.72 -4.23 -24.19
CA TRP A 75 13.53 -3.52 -22.93
C TRP A 75 12.10 -3.68 -22.39
N LEU A 76 11.08 -3.53 -23.25
CA LEU A 76 9.69 -3.73 -22.87
C LEU A 76 9.41 -5.19 -22.48
N ALA A 77 9.94 -6.16 -23.23
CA ALA A 77 9.80 -7.58 -22.92
C ALA A 77 10.43 -7.93 -21.55
N ALA A 78 11.57 -7.33 -21.21
CA ALA A 78 12.22 -7.54 -19.91
C ALA A 78 11.46 -6.91 -18.73
N LEU A 79 10.67 -5.87 -18.97
CA LEU A 79 9.84 -5.22 -17.96
C LEU A 79 8.52 -5.97 -17.71
N SER A 80 7.93 -6.51 -18.78
CA SER A 80 6.64 -7.20 -18.72
C SER A 80 6.80 -8.57 -18.07
N PRO A 81 6.04 -8.89 -17.01
CA PRO A 81 6.08 -10.21 -16.37
C PRO A 81 5.31 -11.26 -17.20
N VAL A 82 5.72 -11.48 -18.46
CA VAL A 82 5.06 -12.42 -19.37
C VAL A 82 5.11 -13.83 -18.78
N GLY A 83 3.96 -14.50 -18.75
CA GLY A 83 3.84 -15.87 -18.25
C GLY A 83 3.74 -16.01 -16.72
N LYS A 84 3.79 -14.92 -15.94
CA LYS A 84 3.52 -14.98 -14.50
C LYS A 84 2.05 -14.73 -14.21
N SER A 85 1.48 -15.52 -13.29
CA SER A 85 0.13 -15.25 -12.78
C SER A 85 0.08 -13.89 -12.09
N PRO A 86 -0.93 -13.05 -12.36
CA PRO A 86 -1.09 -11.77 -11.69
C PRO A 86 -1.33 -11.91 -10.17
N PHE A 87 -1.81 -13.07 -9.72
CA PHE A 87 -2.06 -13.35 -8.30
C PHE A 87 -0.78 -13.61 -7.50
N ASP A 88 0.29 -14.05 -8.17
CA ASP A 88 1.58 -14.35 -7.55
C ASP A 88 2.47 -13.11 -7.42
N VAL A 89 2.16 -12.05 -8.18
CA VAL A 89 2.94 -10.82 -8.16
C VAL A 89 2.66 -10.07 -6.87
N THR A 90 3.62 -10.12 -5.95
CA THR A 90 3.60 -9.30 -4.73
C THR A 90 4.64 -8.18 -4.82
N VAL A 91 4.25 -6.98 -4.38
CA VAL A 91 5.17 -5.84 -4.19
C VAL A 91 5.21 -5.46 -2.72
N ALA A 92 6.42 -5.47 -2.15
CA ALA A 92 6.69 -4.98 -0.81
C ALA A 92 7.21 -3.55 -0.90
N TRP A 93 6.37 -2.58 -0.54
CA TRP A 93 6.77 -1.19 -0.37
C TRP A 93 7.22 -0.96 1.07
N LYS A 94 8.38 -0.34 1.27
CA LYS A 94 8.98 -0.18 2.60
C LYS A 94 8.77 1.24 3.10
N GLY A 95 8.31 1.37 4.34
CA GLY A 95 8.09 2.62 5.03
C GLY A 95 8.53 2.57 6.49
N TRP A 96 8.39 3.70 7.16
CA TRP A 96 8.56 3.80 8.60
C TRP A 96 7.60 4.85 9.15
N ALA A 97 7.13 4.65 10.38
CA ALA A 97 6.18 5.54 11.05
C ALA A 97 6.92 6.79 11.54
N SER A 98 6.98 7.81 10.68
CA SER A 98 7.61 9.07 11.03
C SER A 98 6.74 9.86 12.01
N PRO A 99 7.34 10.74 12.84
CA PRO A 99 6.58 11.49 13.83
C PRO A 99 5.43 12.32 13.22
N ASP A 100 5.60 12.82 12.00
CA ASP A 100 4.55 13.55 11.27
C ASP A 100 3.41 12.67 10.74
N ASP A 101 3.64 11.36 10.62
CA ASP A 101 2.62 10.37 10.22
C ASP A 101 1.92 9.74 11.45
N CYS A 102 2.38 10.04 12.68
CA CYS A 102 1.85 9.50 13.92
C CYS A 102 0.88 10.46 14.61
N ASP A 103 -0.08 9.91 15.37
CA ASP A 103 -1.02 10.70 16.16
C ASP A 103 -0.62 10.78 17.65
N TYR A 104 -1.54 11.28 18.48
CA TYR A 104 -1.33 11.48 19.92
C TYR A 104 -1.03 10.19 20.70
N ASN A 105 -1.42 9.02 20.17
CA ASN A 105 -1.16 7.71 20.78
C ASN A 105 0.24 7.17 20.45
N LEU A 106 1.06 7.94 19.72
CA LEU A 106 2.40 7.54 19.29
C LEU A 106 2.39 6.28 18.40
N HIS A 107 1.34 6.11 17.60
CA HIS A 107 1.27 5.13 16.53
C HIS A 107 0.93 5.80 15.20
N LEU A 108 1.16 5.08 14.11
CA LEU A 108 0.79 5.52 12.77
C LEU A 108 -0.70 5.85 12.74
N SER A 109 -1.04 7.09 12.37
CA SER A 109 -2.43 7.54 12.36
C SER A 109 -3.26 6.75 11.34
N ASN A 110 -4.55 6.55 11.62
CA ASN A 110 -5.49 5.85 10.73
C ASN A 110 -5.46 6.37 9.29
N SER A 111 -5.37 7.69 9.10
CA SER A 111 -5.30 8.33 7.79
C SER A 111 -3.97 8.08 7.07
N CYS A 112 -2.88 7.85 7.81
CA CYS A 112 -1.54 7.65 7.26
C CYS A 112 -1.32 6.25 6.68
N TYR A 113 -2.16 5.27 7.04
CA TYR A 113 -2.26 4.02 6.30
C TYR A 113 -2.69 4.29 4.86
N ALA A 114 -3.80 5.03 4.64
CA ALA A 114 -4.25 5.35 3.28
C ALA A 114 -3.20 6.16 2.49
N LYS A 115 -2.59 7.17 3.13
CA LYS A 115 -1.49 7.99 2.55
C LYS A 115 -0.34 7.13 2.03
N SER A 116 0.07 6.12 2.80
CA SER A 116 1.18 5.23 2.43
C SER A 116 0.78 4.22 1.35
N LEU A 117 -0.49 3.78 1.36
CA LEU A 117 -1.02 2.79 0.43
C LEU A 117 -0.94 3.27 -1.03
N ASP A 118 -1.12 4.57 -1.29
CA ASP A 118 -1.04 5.11 -2.66
C ASP A 118 0.31 4.84 -3.32
N SER A 119 1.40 4.99 -2.57
CA SER A 119 2.76 4.72 -3.06
C SER A 119 2.95 3.23 -3.36
N ALA A 120 2.46 2.36 -2.47
CA ALA A 120 2.53 0.92 -2.66
C ALA A 120 1.68 0.45 -3.85
N ARG A 121 0.48 1.04 -4.03
CA ARG A 121 -0.44 0.73 -5.11
C ARG A 121 0.15 1.11 -6.47
N LEU A 122 0.70 2.32 -6.61
CA LEU A 122 1.32 2.72 -7.88
C LEU A 122 2.52 1.85 -8.22
N ALA A 123 3.37 1.53 -7.24
CA ALA A 123 4.50 0.63 -7.43
C ALA A 123 4.04 -0.78 -7.87
N HIS A 124 2.97 -1.30 -7.28
CA HIS A 124 2.37 -2.58 -7.65
C HIS A 124 1.86 -2.58 -9.09
N VAL A 125 1.07 -1.57 -9.46
CA VAL A 125 0.47 -1.44 -10.80
C VAL A 125 1.54 -1.29 -11.87
N LEU A 126 2.58 -0.50 -11.63
CA LEU A 126 3.69 -0.36 -12.58
C LEU A 126 4.51 -1.64 -12.75
N LYS A 127 4.53 -2.53 -11.75
CA LYS A 127 5.21 -3.82 -11.86
C LYS A 127 4.38 -4.82 -12.66
N CYS A 128 3.06 -4.83 -12.48
CA CYS A 128 2.18 -5.73 -13.22
C CYS A 128 1.94 -5.24 -14.66
N PHE A 129 1.75 -3.92 -14.82
CA PHE A 129 1.35 -3.27 -16.05
C PHE A 129 2.29 -2.09 -16.37
N PRO A 130 3.56 -2.36 -16.75
CA PRO A 130 4.58 -1.32 -16.93
C PRO A 130 4.25 -0.29 -18.03
N THR A 131 3.36 -0.63 -18.95
CA THR A 131 2.91 0.24 -20.05
C THR A 131 1.60 0.96 -19.78
N PHE A 132 0.90 0.68 -18.67
CA PHE A 132 -0.48 1.16 -18.41
C PHE A 132 -0.65 2.67 -18.61
N PHE A 133 0.13 3.47 -17.88
CA PHE A 133 0.07 4.95 -17.99
C PHE A 133 0.59 5.48 -19.32
N ARG A 134 1.43 4.72 -20.03
CA ARG A 134 1.89 5.10 -21.38
C ARG A 134 0.83 4.84 -22.45
N ALA A 135 -0.06 3.89 -22.20
CA ALA A 135 -1.20 3.59 -23.04
C ALA A 135 -2.41 4.52 -22.79
N GLY A 136 -2.26 5.52 -21.91
CA GLY A 136 -3.34 6.44 -21.54
C GLY A 136 -4.21 5.95 -20.38
N GLY A 137 -3.84 4.84 -19.73
CA GLY A 137 -4.56 4.32 -18.57
C GLY A 137 -4.51 5.28 -17.38
N TRP A 138 -5.67 5.45 -16.73
CA TRP A 138 -5.81 6.17 -15.48
C TRP A 138 -6.36 5.22 -14.40
N MET A 139 -5.93 5.39 -13.16
CA MET A 139 -6.31 4.51 -12.05
C MET A 139 -6.87 5.35 -10.90
N PRO A 140 -8.16 5.72 -10.96
CA PRO A 140 -8.83 6.37 -9.84
C PRO A 140 -9.11 5.34 -8.74
N LEU A 141 -9.20 5.81 -7.50
CA LEU A 141 -9.60 4.99 -6.37
C LEU A 141 -11.13 4.90 -6.30
N GLY A 142 -11.69 3.71 -6.48
CA GLY A 142 -13.14 3.50 -6.41
C GLY A 142 -13.67 3.36 -4.98
N GLY A 143 -12.92 2.66 -4.11
CA GLY A 143 -13.29 2.46 -2.71
C GLY A 143 -12.17 1.76 -1.93
N THR A 144 -12.20 1.91 -0.61
CA THR A 144 -11.24 1.26 0.30
C THR A 144 -11.92 0.80 1.57
N HIS A 145 -11.47 -0.34 2.09
CA HIS A 145 -11.84 -0.85 3.40
C HIS A 145 -10.57 -1.16 4.19
N TYR A 146 -10.54 -0.78 5.47
CA TYR A 146 -9.39 -0.99 6.36
C TYR A 146 -9.82 -1.75 7.60
N THR A 147 -9.02 -2.74 7.98
CA THR A 147 -9.16 -3.45 9.25
C THR A 147 -7.88 -3.26 10.04
N PHE A 148 -7.96 -2.56 11.17
CA PHE A 148 -6.83 -2.26 12.02
C PHE A 148 -6.67 -3.35 13.08
N LEU A 149 -5.77 -4.29 12.84
CA LEU A 149 -5.53 -5.42 13.74
C LEU A 149 -4.49 -5.12 14.81
N ARG A 150 -3.41 -4.42 14.42
CA ARG A 150 -2.30 -4.09 15.30
C ARG A 150 -1.70 -2.76 14.89
N GLU A 151 -1.45 -1.92 15.88
CA GLU A 151 -0.81 -0.62 15.68
C GLU A 151 0.65 -0.74 15.21
N ILE A 152 1.08 0.27 14.45
CA ILE A 152 2.47 0.46 14.06
C ILE A 152 3.03 1.58 14.94
N PRO A 153 3.92 1.28 15.90
CA PRO A 153 4.40 2.29 16.84
C PRO A 153 5.30 3.31 16.14
N ILE A 154 5.39 4.50 16.72
CA ILE A 154 6.27 5.57 16.24
C ILE A 154 7.71 5.06 16.04
N LEU A 155 8.34 5.52 14.97
CA LEU A 155 9.68 5.12 14.51
C LEU A 155 9.81 3.66 14.03
N ALA A 156 8.74 2.86 14.05
CA ALA A 156 8.80 1.49 13.57
C ALA A 156 8.88 1.42 12.04
N ARG A 157 9.67 0.47 11.53
CA ARG A 157 9.71 0.13 10.10
C ARG A 157 8.60 -0.87 9.78
N TYR A 158 7.93 -0.64 8.66
CA TYR A 158 6.88 -1.51 8.15
C TYR A 158 7.01 -1.72 6.64
N GLU A 159 6.37 -2.78 6.16
CA GLU A 159 6.28 -3.11 4.75
C GLU A 159 4.81 -3.24 4.36
N ILE A 160 4.41 -2.63 3.24
CA ILE A 160 3.08 -2.80 2.65
C ILE A 160 3.22 -3.83 1.53
N ARG A 161 2.58 -4.97 1.70
CA ARG A 161 2.54 -6.05 0.70
C ARG A 161 1.23 -6.00 -0.04
N VAL A 162 1.27 -5.61 -1.31
CA VAL A 162 0.09 -5.50 -2.18
C VAL A 162 0.07 -6.70 -3.13
N ARG A 163 -1.13 -7.26 -3.34
CA ARG A 163 -1.43 -8.29 -4.34
C ARG A 163 -2.81 -8.06 -4.97
N ILE A 164 -3.00 -8.56 -6.18
CA ILE A 164 -4.31 -8.62 -6.85
C ILE A 164 -5.10 -9.78 -6.26
N VAL A 165 -6.40 -9.57 -6.03
CA VAL A 165 -7.34 -10.62 -5.61
C VAL A 165 -8.29 -11.00 -6.72
N SER A 166 -8.86 -10.02 -7.41
CA SER A 166 -9.75 -10.21 -8.55
C SER A 166 -9.87 -8.91 -9.35
N TRP A 167 -10.60 -8.94 -10.45
CA TRP A 167 -11.02 -7.77 -11.21
C TRP A 167 -12.38 -8.04 -11.83
N ASP A 168 -13.09 -6.98 -12.16
CA ASP A 168 -14.28 -7.01 -13.01
C ASP A 168 -14.01 -6.27 -14.33
N ASN A 169 -15.06 -5.85 -15.04
CA ASN A 169 -14.94 -5.14 -16.31
C ASN A 169 -14.34 -3.72 -16.18
N LYS A 170 -14.33 -3.14 -14.99
CA LYS A 170 -13.96 -1.73 -14.71
C LYS A 170 -12.93 -1.59 -13.58
N TRP A 171 -13.00 -2.43 -12.55
CA TRP A 171 -12.28 -2.30 -11.30
C TRP A 171 -11.31 -3.45 -11.05
N LEU A 172 -10.15 -3.09 -10.47
CA LEU A 172 -9.15 -4.02 -9.98
C LEU A 172 -9.21 -4.06 -8.45
N PHE A 173 -9.43 -5.24 -7.88
CA PHE A 173 -9.50 -5.43 -6.44
C PHE A 173 -8.14 -5.84 -5.89
N LEU A 174 -7.62 -5.03 -4.96
CA LEU A 174 -6.31 -5.20 -4.35
C LEU A 174 -6.45 -5.44 -2.85
N VAL A 175 -5.63 -6.34 -2.32
CA VAL A 175 -5.44 -6.49 -0.88
C VAL A 175 -4.04 -6.05 -0.51
N ALA A 176 -3.95 -5.23 0.54
CA ALA A 176 -2.70 -4.70 1.06
C ALA A 176 -2.55 -5.10 2.53
N HIS A 177 -1.46 -5.79 2.85
CA HIS A 177 -1.11 -6.15 4.22
C HIS A 177 0.02 -5.27 4.72
N TYR A 178 -0.20 -4.64 5.88
CA TYR A 178 0.83 -3.91 6.61
C TYR A 178 1.56 -4.88 7.54
N VAL A 179 2.87 -5.04 7.33
CA VAL A 179 3.69 -5.99 8.05
C VAL A 179 4.81 -5.25 8.78
N THR A 180 4.84 -5.34 10.10
CA THR A 180 5.96 -4.90 10.93
C THR A 180 6.88 -6.07 11.23
N LYS A 181 8.19 -5.83 11.29
CA LYS A 181 9.13 -6.86 11.76
C LYS A 181 9.00 -6.96 13.27
N SER A 182 8.63 -8.15 13.77
CA SER A 182 8.63 -8.40 15.20
C SER A 182 10.03 -8.16 15.77
N LYS A 183 10.15 -7.31 16.78
CA LYS A 183 11.37 -7.26 17.60
C LYS A 183 11.46 -8.62 18.27
N ARG A 184 12.42 -9.45 17.84
CA ARG A 184 12.71 -10.74 18.45
C ARG A 184 13.07 -10.48 19.92
N SER A 185 12.09 -10.58 20.81
CA SER A 185 12.34 -10.44 22.23
C SER A 185 13.28 -11.57 22.63
N LYS A 186 14.42 -11.22 23.24
CA LYS A 186 15.42 -12.17 23.75
C LYS A 186 14.81 -13.18 24.74
N THR A 187 13.57 -12.99 25.19
CA THR A 187 12.80 -13.90 26.04
C THR A 187 12.51 -15.26 25.38
N GLN A 188 12.50 -15.37 24.05
CA GLN A 188 12.19 -16.65 23.37
C GLN A 188 13.32 -17.70 23.36
N LYS A 189 14.51 -17.40 23.90
CA LYS A 189 15.54 -18.45 24.12
C LYS A 189 15.25 -19.34 25.33
N ARG A 190 14.31 -18.97 26.21
CA ARG A 190 14.00 -19.76 27.42
C ARG A 190 12.81 -20.72 27.24
N ALA A 191 12.01 -20.55 26.19
CA ALA A 191 10.84 -21.41 25.92
C ALA A 191 11.14 -22.63 25.03
N ALA A 192 12.37 -22.77 24.51
CA ALA A 192 12.77 -23.91 23.67
C ALA A 192 13.15 -25.19 24.48
N LYS A 193 12.93 -25.19 25.80
CA LYS A 193 13.04 -26.38 26.66
C LYS A 193 11.73 -26.57 27.44
N GLN A 194 10.66 -26.92 26.74
CA GLN A 194 9.57 -27.65 27.37
C GLN A 194 9.28 -28.87 26.49
N PRO A 195 9.20 -30.09 27.07
CA PRO A 195 8.85 -31.27 26.31
C PRO A 195 7.43 -31.13 25.79
N VAL A 196 7.22 -31.66 24.59
CA VAL A 196 5.95 -31.70 23.86
C VAL A 196 4.88 -32.30 24.76
N ALA A 197 3.99 -31.46 25.28
CA ALA A 197 2.72 -31.91 25.85
C ALA A 197 1.79 -32.27 24.68
N GLU A 198 1.34 -33.52 24.70
CA GLU A 198 0.38 -34.11 23.79
C GLU A 198 -0.85 -33.22 23.61
N HIS A 199 -1.14 -32.84 22.37
CA HIS A 199 -2.28 -32.00 22.00
C HIS A 199 -3.56 -32.84 22.08
N ARG A 200 -4.15 -32.96 23.28
CA ARG A 200 -5.56 -33.38 23.39
C ARG A 200 -6.44 -32.22 22.98
N LEU A 201 -7.23 -32.43 21.92
CA LEU A 201 -8.29 -31.52 21.54
C LEU A 201 -9.26 -31.37 22.73
N PRO A 202 -9.70 -30.14 23.08
CA PRO A 202 -10.80 -29.97 24.02
C PRO A 202 -12.07 -30.62 23.44
N PRO A 203 -12.94 -31.19 24.29
CA PRO A 203 -14.21 -31.75 23.83
C PRO A 203 -15.03 -30.70 23.11
N THR A 204 -15.62 -31.10 21.98
CA THR A 204 -16.57 -30.31 21.19
C THR A 204 -17.68 -29.78 22.10
N PRO A 205 -17.96 -28.47 22.11
CA PRO A 205 -19.12 -27.93 22.82
C PRO A 205 -20.42 -28.49 22.21
N PRO A 206 -21.47 -28.73 23.00
CA PRO A 206 -22.78 -29.15 22.46
C PRO A 206 -23.34 -28.12 21.47
N GLU A 207 -23.96 -28.60 20.39
CA GLU A 207 -24.46 -27.85 19.22
C GLU A 207 -25.56 -26.80 19.47
N HIS A 208 -25.79 -26.36 20.72
CA HIS A 208 -26.93 -25.52 21.07
C HIS A 208 -26.58 -24.23 21.85
N ASP A 209 -25.41 -23.63 21.61
CA ASP A 209 -25.13 -22.27 22.08
C ASP A 209 -25.74 -21.22 21.15
N THR A 210 -26.99 -20.85 21.41
CA THR A 210 -27.74 -19.77 20.73
C THR A 210 -27.11 -18.38 20.83
N ARG A 211 -26.05 -18.21 21.63
CA ARG A 211 -25.28 -16.95 21.74
C ARG A 211 -24.27 -16.73 20.59
N ALA A 212 -23.84 -17.78 19.89
CA ALA A 212 -22.87 -17.64 18.78
C ALA A 212 -23.49 -17.02 17.51
N GLN A 213 -24.82 -17.00 17.40
CA GLN A 213 -25.55 -16.36 16.29
C GLN A 213 -25.75 -14.85 16.47
N GLN A 214 -25.42 -14.29 17.64
CA GLN A 214 -25.67 -12.87 17.97
C GLN A 214 -24.49 -11.93 17.67
N ALA A 215 -23.37 -12.42 17.12
CA ALA A 215 -22.29 -11.54 16.69
C ALA A 215 -22.74 -10.78 15.43
N PRO A 216 -22.88 -9.43 15.46
CA PRO A 216 -23.27 -8.69 14.28
C PRO A 216 -22.12 -8.75 13.27
N VAL A 217 -22.28 -9.53 12.21
CA VAL A 217 -21.45 -9.37 11.02
C VAL A 217 -21.87 -8.05 10.39
N PRO A 218 -20.98 -7.04 10.28
CA PRO A 218 -21.37 -5.80 9.64
C PRO A 218 -21.72 -6.08 8.17
N LEU A 219 -22.98 -5.86 7.81
CA LEU A 219 -23.46 -5.89 6.43
C LEU A 219 -22.76 -4.77 5.65
N LEU A 220 -21.72 -5.14 4.90
CA LEU A 220 -21.07 -4.30 3.90
C LEU A 220 -22.07 -4.05 2.75
N HIS A 221 -22.91 -3.03 2.91
CA HIS A 221 -23.73 -2.52 1.82
C HIS A 221 -22.82 -1.72 0.88
N THR A 222 -22.38 -2.34 -0.20
CA THR A 222 -22.00 -1.58 -1.40
C THR A 222 -23.16 -1.76 -2.37
N PRO A 223 -23.84 -0.70 -2.84
CA PRO A 223 -24.90 -0.87 -3.83
C PRO A 223 -24.26 -1.19 -5.17
N ALA A 224 -24.05 -2.48 -5.43
CA ALA A 224 -23.84 -2.98 -6.77
C ALA A 224 -25.21 -3.34 -7.33
N THR A 225 -25.80 -2.45 -8.13
CA THR A 225 -26.96 -2.81 -8.95
C THR A 225 -26.52 -3.92 -9.89
N ALA A 226 -26.91 -5.16 -9.61
CA ALA A 226 -26.64 -6.30 -10.47
C ALA A 226 -27.29 -6.03 -11.83
N THR A 227 -26.48 -5.99 -12.87
CA THR A 227 -26.97 -5.96 -14.26
C THR A 227 -27.60 -7.32 -14.56
N PRO A 228 -28.81 -7.41 -15.16
CA PRO A 228 -29.44 -8.70 -15.44
C PRO A 228 -28.58 -9.53 -16.39
N GLN A 229 -28.20 -10.74 -15.98
CA GLN A 229 -27.64 -11.74 -16.89
C GLN A 229 -28.76 -12.30 -17.77
N PRO A 230 -28.55 -12.48 -19.10
CA PRO A 230 -29.52 -13.17 -19.94
C PRO A 230 -29.57 -14.66 -19.55
N ALA A 231 -30.78 -15.16 -19.33
CA ALA A 231 -31.03 -16.55 -18.96
C ALA A 231 -30.52 -17.52 -20.04
N HIS A 232 -29.73 -18.50 -19.62
CA HIS A 232 -29.38 -19.65 -20.44
C HIS A 232 -30.65 -20.47 -20.73
N ALA A 233 -30.84 -20.77 -22.02
CA ALA A 233 -31.94 -21.56 -22.55
C ALA A 233 -31.89 -23.01 -22.05
N THR A 234 -33.03 -23.51 -21.57
CA THR A 234 -33.32 -24.95 -21.44
C THR A 234 -33.90 -25.47 -22.76
N PRO A 235 -33.47 -26.65 -23.26
CA PRO A 235 -34.05 -27.25 -24.45
C PRO A 235 -35.29 -28.04 -24.06
N ASP A 236 -36.47 -27.55 -24.45
CA ASP A 236 -37.71 -28.32 -24.37
C ASP A 236 -37.88 -29.19 -25.61
N ALA A 237 -37.78 -30.49 -25.40
CA ALA A 237 -38.15 -31.50 -26.37
C ALA A 237 -39.68 -31.58 -26.48
N ARG A 238 -40.25 -31.07 -27.59
CA ARG A 238 -41.54 -31.57 -28.12
C ARG A 238 -41.50 -31.65 -29.64
N CYS A 239 -41.54 -32.88 -30.12
CA CYS A 239 -41.93 -33.26 -31.47
C CYS A 239 -43.43 -32.95 -31.67
N GLY A 240 -43.78 -32.31 -32.78
CA GLY A 240 -45.16 -31.95 -33.13
C GLY A 240 -45.25 -31.42 -34.56
N SER A 241 -45.81 -32.22 -35.44
CA SER A 241 -45.85 -32.14 -36.90
C SER A 241 -46.72 -31.03 -37.50
N VAL A 242 -46.40 -30.66 -38.76
CA VAL A 242 -47.32 -30.21 -39.86
C VAL A 242 -47.86 -28.78 -39.69
N ARG A 243 -47.73 -27.85 -40.64
CA ARG A 243 -47.95 -27.93 -42.09
C ARG A 243 -47.16 -26.83 -42.82
#